data_AF-A0A1P8YG36-F1
#
_entry.id   AF-A0A1P8YG36-F1
#
_cell.length_a   1.000
_cell.length_b   1.000
_cell.length_c   1.000
_cell.angle_alpha   90.00
_cell.angle_beta   90.00
_cell.angle_gamma   90.00
#
_symmetry.space_group_name_H-M   'P 1'
#
loop_
_entity.id
_entity.type
_entity.pdbx_description
1 polymer ?
#
loop_
_entity_poly.entity_id
_entity_poly.type
_entity_poly.pdbx_seq_one_letter_code
_entity_poly.pdbx_strand_id
1 'polypeptide(L)' 'MAMLLRAAGTEGDIPLLAHSLLAPLEASLVMYQIRTMHMPIERIADAWEDLVRRVTACPAGH' A
#
# COMPACT_ATOMS: atom_id res chain seq x y z
N MET A 1 9.29 4.47 3.74
CA MET A 1 8.35 3.39 4.14
C MET A 1 8.92 2.43 5.19
N ALA A 2 10.10 1.83 5.02
CA ALA A 2 10.63 0.86 6.01
C ALA A 2 10.70 1.38 7.46
N MET A 3 11.05 2.66 7.67
CA MET A 3 11.06 3.27 9.02
C MET A 3 9.65 3.41 9.62
N LEU A 4 8.65 3.76 8.79
CA LEU A 4 7.26 3.93 9.22
C LEU A 4 6.60 2.59 9.57
N LEU A 5 6.88 1.54 8.79
CA LEU A 5 6.41 0.19 9.06
C LEU A 5 6.98 -0.36 10.37
N ARG A 6 8.27 -0.14 10.62
CA ARG A 6 8.88 -0.47 11.93
C ARG A 6 8.24 0.29 13.08
N ALA A 7 7.98 1.59 12.92
CA ALA A 7 7.32 2.40 13.94
C ALA A 7 5.87 1.98 14.19
N ALA A 8 5.18 1.45 13.17
CA ALA A 8 3.84 0.89 13.28
C ALA A 8 3.80 -0.50 13.97
N GLY A 9 4.95 -1.05 14.38
CA GLY A 9 5.01 -2.39 14.95
C GLY A 9 4.70 -3.50 13.95
N THR A 10 4.82 -3.21 12.65
CA THR A 10 4.63 -4.23 11.61
C THR A 10 5.70 -5.30 11.74
N GLU A 11 5.28 -6.56 11.78
CA GLU A 11 6.18 -7.72 11.81
C GLU A 11 6.40 -8.28 10.40
N GLY A 12 7.47 -9.04 10.20
CA GLY A 12 7.80 -9.69 8.91
C GLY A 12 8.86 -8.95 8.08
N ASP A 13 8.88 -9.23 6.77
CA ASP A 13 9.89 -8.70 5.84
C ASP A 13 9.60 -7.23 5.48
N ILE A 14 10.09 -6.32 6.31
CA ILE A 14 9.88 -4.87 6.18
C ILE A 14 10.31 -4.31 4.80
N PRO A 15 11.48 -4.66 4.24
CA PRO A 15 11.84 -4.27 2.88
C PRO A 15 10.81 -4.70 1.83
N LEU A 16 10.36 -5.95 1.88
CA LEU A 16 9.37 -6.48 0.93
C LEU A 16 8.03 -5.76 1.09
N LEU A 17 7.54 -5.59 2.32
CA LEU A 17 6.29 -4.88 2.60
C LEU A 17 6.36 -3.42 2.17
N ALA A 18 7.49 -2.75 2.37
CA ALA A 18 7.70 -1.40 1.87
C ALA A 18 7.62 -1.34 0.33
N HIS A 19 8.17 -2.34 -0.36
CA HIS A 19 8.08 -2.45 -1.82
C HIS A 19 6.64 -2.67 -2.29
N SER A 20 5.90 -3.56 -1.61
CA SER A 20 4.49 -3.84 -1.91
C SER A 20 3.59 -2.61 -1.71
N LEU A 21 3.90 -1.72 -0.76
CA LEU A 21 3.15 -0.47 -0.56
C LEU A 21 3.52 0.64 -1.55
N LEU A 22 4.70 0.56 -2.16
CA LEU A 22 5.17 1.53 -3.16
C LEU A 22 4.73 1.16 -4.58
N ALA A 23 4.70 -0.13 -4.91
CA ALA A 23 4.37 -0.59 -6.27
C ALA A 23 3.03 -0.05 -6.82
N PRO A 24 1.92 0.04 -6.04
CA PRO A 24 0.67 0.63 -6.52
C PRO A 24 0.75 2.13 -6.86
N LEU A 25 1.74 2.83 -6.32
CA LEU A 25 1.95 4.27 -6.48
C LEU A 25 2.89 4.60 -7.64
N GLU A 26 3.39 3.61 -8.37
CA GLU A 26 4.20 3.83 -9.56
C GLU A 26 3.44 4.67 -10.59
N ALA A 27 4.06 5.75 -11.07
CA ALA A 27 3.37 6.74 -11.90
C ALA A 27 2.78 6.13 -13.17
N SER A 28 3.47 5.18 -13.79
CA SER A 28 2.98 4.45 -14.97
C SER A 28 1.71 3.66 -14.66
N LEU A 29 1.65 3.00 -13.51
CA LEU A 29 0.51 2.22 -13.07
C LEU A 29 -0.68 3.12 -12.69
N VAL A 30 -0.45 4.20 -11.94
CA VAL A 30 -1.47 5.19 -11.59
C VAL A 30 -2.07 5.81 -12.86
N MET A 31 -1.23 6.18 -13.82
CA MET A 31 -1.68 6.77 -15.08
C MET A 31 -2.46 5.77 -15.93
N TYR A 32 -2.06 4.49 -15.94
CA TYR A 32 -2.83 3.43 -16.59
C TYR A 32 -4.20 3.23 -15.93
N GLN A 33 -4.28 3.21 -14.60
CA GLN A 33 -5.54 3.08 -13.84
C GLN A 33 -6.51 4.23 -14.17
N ILE A 34 -6.02 5.46 -14.21
CA ILE A 34 -6.85 6.64 -14.49
C ILE A 34 -7.24 6.69 -15.97
N ARG A 35 -6.27 6.56 -16.89
CA ARG A 35 -6.50 6.85 -18.31
C ARG A 35 -7.07 5.68 -19.08
N THR A 36 -6.68 4.46 -18.75
CA THR A 36 -7.08 3.26 -19.47
C THR A 36 -8.22 2.54 -18.76
N MET A 37 -8.16 2.44 -17.44
CA MET A 37 -9.22 1.78 -16.66
C MET A 37 -10.31 2.74 -16.20
N HIS A 38 -10.19 4.03 -16.51
CA HIS A 38 -11.15 5.08 -16.13
C HIS A 38 -11.47 5.08 -14.62
N MET A 39 -10.51 4.69 -13.80
CA MET A 39 -10.70 4.62 -12.36
C MET A 39 -10.64 6.05 -11.78
N PRO A 40 -11.62 6.44 -10.94
CA PRO A 40 -11.56 7.69 -10.18
C PRO A 40 -10.33 7.70 -9.28
N ILE A 41 -9.68 8.86 -9.14
CA ILE A 41 -8.48 9.00 -8.32
C ILE A 41 -8.77 8.71 -6.84
N GLU A 42 -9.97 9.05 -6.37
CA GLU A 42 -10.44 8.79 -5.01
C GLU A 42 -10.45 7.29 -4.73
N ARG A 43 -10.93 6.48 -5.68
CA ARG A 43 -10.95 5.02 -5.55
C ARG A 43 -9.54 4.42 -5.47
N ILE A 44 -8.58 4.99 -6.20
CA ILE A 44 -7.17 4.56 -6.14
C ILE A 44 -6.58 4.88 -4.77
N ALA A 45 -6.87 6.07 -4.23
CA ALA A 45 -6.43 6.48 -2.91
C ALA A 45 -7.04 5.59 -1.80
N ASP A 46 -8.36 5.35 -1.84
CA ASP A 46 -9.07 4.50 -0.88
C ASP A 46 -8.50 3.07 -0.88
N ALA A 47 -8.28 2.50 -2.06
CA ALA A 47 -7.72 1.16 -2.20
C ALA A 47 -6.28 1.06 -1.66
N TRP A 48 -5.47 2.11 -1.86
CA TRP A 48 -4.13 2.17 -1.29
C TRP A 48 -4.17 2.30 0.24
N GLU A 49 -5.06 3.12 0.79
CA GLU A 49 -5.25 3.24 2.23
C GLU A 49 -5.67 1.90 2.86
N ASP A 50 -6.62 1.20 2.24
CA ASP A 50 -7.05 -0.14 2.67
C ASP A 50 -5.89 -1.14 2.68
N LEU A 51 -5.02 -1.10 1.66
CA LEU A 51 -3.83 -1.94 1.61
C LEU A 51 -2.86 -1.61 2.75
N VAL A 52 -2.59 -0.32 2.99
CA VAL A 52 -1.74 0.10 4.12
C VAL A 52 -2.31 -0.41 5.44
N ARG A 53 -3.62 -0.22 5.68
CA ARG A 53 -4.28 -0.68 6.91
C ARG A 53 -4.16 -2.19 7.10
N ARG A 54 -4.26 -2.98 6.03
CA ARG A 54 -4.10 -4.45 6.10
C ARG A 54 -2.67 -4.87 6.38
N VAL A 55 -1.69 -4.19 5.79
CA VAL A 55 -0.26 -4.50 5.98
C VAL A 55 0.23 -4.09 7.37
N THR A 56 -0.30 -3.00 7.92
CA THR A 56 0.09 -2.50 9.25
C THR A 56 -0.76 -3.07 10.38
N ALA A 57 -1.90 -3.69 10.08
CA ALA A 57 -2.67 -4.44 11.06
C ALA A 57 -1.80 -5.60 11.56
N CYS A 58 -1.24 -5.44 12.76
CA CYS A 58 -0.64 -6.54 13.50
C CYS A 58 -1.68 -7.67 13.58
N PRO A 59 -1.36 -8.93 13.19
CA PRO A 59 -2.26 -10.02 13.43
C PRO A 59 -2.37 -10.16 14.94
N ALA A 60 -3.49 -9.72 15.52
CA ALA A 60 -3.82 -10.07 16.90
C ALA A 60 -3.75 -11.59 16.98
N GLY A 61 -2.80 -12.10 17.78
CA GLY A 61 -2.44 -13.51 17.82
C GLY A 61 -3.65 -14.43 17.89
N HIS A 62 -3.63 -15.47 17.04
CA HIS A 62 -4.06 -16.80 17.45
C HIS A 62 -2.97 -17.45 18.32
#